data_AF-A0A1X1VDH0-F1
#
_entry.id   AF-A0A1X1VDH0-F1
#
_cell.length_a   1.000
_cell.length_b   1.000
_cell.length_c   1.000
_cell.angle_alpha   90.00
_cell.angle_beta   90.00
_cell.angle_gamma   90.00
#
_symmetry.space_group_name_H-M   'P 1'
#
loop_
_entity.id
_entity.type
_entity.pdbx_description
1 polymer ?
#
loop_
_entity_poly.entity_id
_entity_poly.type
_entity_poly.pdbx_seq_one_letter_code
_entity_poly.pdbx_strand_id
1 'polypeptide(L)'
;MTEVTAIPEVPGAVERRPRTSRTRALLTVVLVLGAAGVLVGGLWAWIAPPIHAVVAVSRKGERVHDYLGSESQNFFVAPFMLLGLLGVLAVVAAVAAWQWREHRGPQMVVALTIGLIGAAAAAAGVGALLVLLRYGALNFDTVALASGDHNVTYVRQAPPVFFGHLPVQIAATLLAPTAVAALIYALAATGSVRDDLGGYPPVDPRPAVVPPPVPTGPATP
;
A
#
# COMPACT_ATOMS: atom_id res chain seq x y z
N MET A 1 7.89 -17.26 -64.66
CA MET A 1 6.80 -17.95 -63.96
C MET A 1 7.39 -18.40 -62.64
N THR A 2 7.40 -17.49 -61.66
CA THR A 2 8.18 -17.62 -60.43
C THR A 2 7.22 -18.06 -59.34
N GLU A 3 7.42 -19.28 -58.87
CA GLU A 3 6.60 -19.95 -57.87
C GLU A 3 6.70 -19.16 -56.55
N VAL A 4 5.59 -18.54 -56.15
CA VAL A 4 5.46 -17.90 -54.84
C VAL A 4 5.34 -19.03 -53.83
N THR A 5 6.45 -19.34 -53.16
CA THR A 5 6.47 -20.28 -52.03
C THR A 5 5.58 -19.70 -50.93
N ALA A 6 4.36 -20.23 -50.83
CA ALA A 6 3.45 -19.91 -49.73
C ALA A 6 4.12 -20.32 -48.42
N ILE A 7 4.36 -19.36 -47.53
CA ILE A 7 4.78 -19.60 -46.16
C ILE A 7 3.65 -20.41 -45.50
N PRO A 8 3.92 -21.59 -44.90
CA PRO A 8 2.87 -22.35 -44.23
C PRO A 8 2.33 -21.51 -43.07
N GLU A 9 1.04 -21.19 -43.14
CA GLU A 9 0.27 -20.59 -42.05
C GLU A 9 0.41 -21.51 -40.83
N VAL A 10 1.12 -21.05 -39.79
CA VAL A 10 1.31 -21.81 -38.55
C VAL A 10 -0.06 -21.97 -37.88
N PRO A 11 -0.69 -23.15 -37.90
CA PRO A 11 -1.99 -23.32 -37.27
C PRO A 11 -1.75 -23.43 -35.77
N GLY A 12 -2.19 -22.43 -34.99
CA GLY A 12 -2.35 -22.62 -33.55
C GLY A 12 -1.65 -21.64 -32.61
N ALA A 13 -1.48 -20.36 -32.98
CA ALA A 13 -1.49 -19.33 -31.95
C ALA A 13 -2.94 -19.17 -31.46
N VAL A 14 -3.45 -20.14 -30.69
CA VAL A 14 -4.73 -19.99 -29.99
C VAL A 14 -4.56 -18.79 -29.07
N GLU A 15 -5.12 -17.65 -29.45
CA GLU A 15 -5.10 -16.43 -28.66
C GLU A 15 -5.80 -16.74 -27.33
N ARG A 16 -5.00 -17.10 -26.32
CA ARG A 16 -5.51 -17.69 -25.08
C ARG A 16 -6.14 -16.58 -24.26
N ARG A 17 -7.43 -16.37 -24.47
CA ARG A 17 -8.26 -15.43 -23.71
C ARG A 17 -8.02 -15.60 -22.20
N PRO A 18 -7.91 -14.50 -21.44
CA PRO A 18 -7.75 -14.55 -19.99
C PRO A 18 -8.78 -15.46 -19.31
N ARG A 19 -8.32 -16.31 -18.39
CA ARG A 19 -9.21 -17.20 -17.61
C ARG A 19 -10.13 -16.42 -16.67
N THR A 20 -9.71 -15.23 -16.29
CA THR A 20 -10.42 -14.30 -15.41
C THR A 20 -10.80 -13.04 -16.17
N SER A 21 -12.08 -12.68 -16.09
CA SER A 21 -12.55 -11.40 -16.64
C SER A 21 -11.85 -10.23 -15.95
N ARG A 22 -11.69 -9.12 -16.67
CA ARG A 22 -11.01 -7.94 -16.15
C ARG A 22 -11.67 -7.40 -14.89
N THR A 23 -12.99 -7.24 -14.90
CA THR A 23 -13.76 -6.79 -13.72
C THR A 23 -13.52 -7.68 -12.52
N ARG A 24 -13.53 -9.01 -12.69
CA ARG A 24 -13.29 -9.95 -11.60
C ARG A 24 -11.87 -9.82 -11.04
N ALA A 25 -10.87 -9.66 -11.90
CA ALA A 25 -9.48 -9.45 -11.47
C ALA A 25 -9.34 -8.17 -10.64
N LEU A 26 -9.88 -7.05 -11.11
CA LEU A 26 -9.84 -5.77 -10.40
C LEU A 26 -10.55 -5.84 -9.04
N LEU A 27 -11.74 -6.43 -9.00
CA LEU A 27 -12.47 -6.65 -7.74
C LEU A 27 -11.71 -7.56 -6.79
N THR A 28 -11.08 -8.62 -7.30
CA THR A 28 -10.26 -9.53 -6.48
C THR A 28 -9.11 -8.78 -5.83
N VAL A 29 -8.41 -7.91 -6.57
CA VAL A 29 -7.33 -7.08 -6.02
C VAL A 29 -7.84 -6.18 -4.89
N VAL A 30 -8.93 -5.45 -5.11
CA VAL A 30 -9.52 -4.57 -4.09
C VAL A 30 -9.92 -5.34 -2.84
N LEU A 31 -10.60 -6.49 -3.00
CA LEU A 31 -11.08 -7.29 -1.87
C LEU A 31 -9.94 -7.96 -1.09
N VAL A 32 -8.96 -8.52 -1.79
CA VAL A 32 -7.78 -9.15 -1.15
C VAL A 32 -6.97 -8.11 -0.39
N LEU A 33 -6.80 -6.91 -0.95
CA LEU A 33 -6.11 -5.82 -0.24
C LEU A 33 -6.89 -5.35 0.98
N GLY A 34 -8.21 -5.21 0.90
CA GLY A 34 -9.04 -4.90 2.06
C GLY A 34 -8.88 -5.94 3.17
N ALA A 35 -8.92 -7.23 2.83
CA ALA A 35 -8.70 -8.31 3.79
C ALA A 35 -7.28 -8.30 4.37
N ALA A 36 -6.26 -8.06 3.55
CA ALA A 36 -4.88 -7.89 4.01
C ALA A 36 -4.73 -6.70 4.97
N GLY A 37 -5.44 -5.60 4.71
CA GLY A 37 -5.50 -4.44 5.61
C GLY A 37 -6.01 -4.80 7.01
N VAL A 38 -7.07 -5.62 7.10
CA VAL A 38 -7.57 -6.13 8.40
C VAL A 38 -6.47 -6.89 9.15
N LEU A 39 -5.75 -7.78 8.46
CA LEU A 39 -4.66 -8.54 9.06
C LEU A 39 -3.50 -7.63 9.52
N VAL A 40 -3.16 -6.63 8.71
CA VAL A 40 -2.14 -5.62 9.06
C VAL A 40 -2.56 -4.83 10.30
N GLY A 41 -3.82 -4.42 10.40
CA GLY A 41 -4.34 -3.72 11.59
C GLY A 41 -4.30 -4.59 12.85
N GLY A 42 -4.65 -5.87 12.73
CA GLY A 42 -4.55 -6.84 13.82
C GLY A 42 -3.10 -7.07 14.27
N LEU A 43 -2.20 -7.30 13.32
CA LEU A 43 -0.76 -7.44 13.59
C LEU A 43 -0.20 -6.20 14.26
N TRP A 44 -0.53 -5.02 13.74
CA TRP A 44 -0.12 -3.75 14.31
C TRP A 44 -0.60 -3.60 15.74
N ALA A 45 -1.88 -3.84 16.03
CA ALA A 45 -2.43 -3.73 17.39
C ALA A 45 -1.78 -4.71 18.39
N TRP A 46 -1.26 -5.84 17.90
CA TRP A 46 -0.56 -6.82 18.70
C TRP A 46 0.86 -6.36 19.07
N ILE A 47 1.61 -5.84 18.09
CA ILE A 47 3.04 -5.51 18.24
C ILE A 47 3.31 -4.03 18.58
N ALA A 48 2.32 -3.15 18.42
CA ALA A 48 2.50 -1.71 18.64
C ALA A 48 2.90 -1.41 20.09
N PRO A 49 3.98 -0.63 20.29
CA PRO A 49 4.44 -0.31 21.62
C PRO A 49 3.38 0.54 22.34
N PRO A 50 2.98 0.16 23.56
CA PRO A 50 2.12 1.00 24.39
C PRO A 50 2.84 2.31 24.75
N ILE A 51 2.07 3.31 25.14
CA ILE A 51 2.60 4.54 25.71
C ILE A 51 2.37 4.47 27.21
N HIS A 52 3.42 4.58 28.03
CA HIS A 52 3.23 4.80 29.45
C HIS A 52 3.36 6.30 29.73
N ALA A 53 2.48 6.79 30.58
CA ALA A 53 2.39 8.18 30.98
C ALA A 53 2.34 8.23 32.50
N VAL A 54 2.89 9.28 33.09
CA VAL A 54 2.86 9.48 34.53
C VAL A 54 1.97 10.67 34.84
N VAL A 55 0.91 10.42 35.61
CA VAL A 55 0.07 11.48 36.15
C VAL A 55 0.59 11.79 37.55
N ALA A 56 1.13 13.00 37.74
CA ALA A 56 1.56 13.48 39.04
C ALA A 56 0.69 14.68 39.46
N VAL A 57 0.44 14.83 40.76
CA VAL A 57 -0.22 16.03 41.30
C VAL A 57 0.85 17.00 41.79
N SER A 58 0.80 18.25 41.31
CA SER A 58 1.70 19.32 41.75
C SER A 58 1.43 19.70 43.21
N ARG A 59 2.39 20.35 43.89
CA ARG A 59 2.21 20.84 45.27
C ARG A 59 1.05 21.82 45.45
N LYS A 60 0.50 22.37 44.35
CA LYS A 60 -0.68 23.26 44.34
C LYS A 60 -2.01 22.52 44.07
N GLY A 61 -1.99 21.20 43.91
CA GLY A 61 -3.17 20.40 43.60
C GLY A 61 -3.52 20.32 42.11
N GLU A 62 -2.70 20.88 41.22
CA GLU A 62 -2.90 20.76 39.77
C GLU A 62 -2.36 19.42 39.26
N ARG A 63 -3.16 18.72 38.44
CA ARG A 63 -2.74 17.48 37.76
C ARG A 63 -1.79 17.83 36.61
N VAL A 64 -0.52 17.49 36.75
CA VAL A 64 0.49 17.67 35.71
C VAL A 64 0.79 16.30 35.12
N HIS A 65 0.64 16.18 33.80
CA HIS A 65 0.94 14.99 33.04
C HIS A 65 2.34 15.15 32.44
N ASP A 66 3.22 14.20 32.67
CA ASP A 66 4.53 14.16 32.01
C ASP A 66 4.80 12.76 31.47
N TYR A 67 5.47 12.68 30.33
CA TYR A 67 5.84 11.42 29.69
C TYR A 67 7.27 11.08 30.13
N LEU A 68 7.53 9.83 30.53
CA LEU A 68 8.86 9.46 30.99
C LEU A 68 9.84 9.42 29.81
N GLY A 69 10.78 10.38 29.79
CA GLY A 69 11.93 10.35 28.88
C GLY A 69 11.55 10.16 27.40
N SER A 70 11.98 9.05 26.81
CA SER A 70 11.77 8.74 25.39
C SER A 70 10.40 8.13 25.07
N GLU A 71 9.51 7.89 26.04
CA GLU A 71 8.20 7.27 25.79
C GLU A 71 7.30 8.13 24.88
N SER A 72 7.53 9.44 24.84
CA SER A 72 6.88 10.35 23.88
C SER A 72 7.21 10.01 22.42
N GLN A 73 8.32 9.32 22.13
CA GLN A 73 8.66 8.87 20.79
C GLN A 73 7.70 7.78 20.29
N ASN A 74 7.04 7.04 21.18
CA ASN A 74 6.09 5.99 20.78
C ASN A 74 4.86 6.57 20.06
N PHE A 75 4.53 7.85 20.25
CA PHE A 75 3.53 8.56 19.44
C PHE A 75 3.92 8.65 17.96
N PHE A 76 5.21 8.62 17.64
CA PHE A 76 5.71 8.61 16.27
C PHE A 76 5.99 7.19 15.78
N VAL A 77 6.60 6.35 16.63
CA VAL A 77 6.96 4.96 16.27
C VAL A 77 5.73 4.16 15.87
N ALA A 78 4.63 4.24 16.62
CA ALA A 78 3.45 3.43 16.34
C ALA A 78 2.80 3.74 14.98
N PRO A 79 2.51 5.00 14.59
CA PRO A 79 2.03 5.34 13.25
C PRO A 79 3.04 4.99 12.14
N PHE A 80 4.35 5.22 12.36
CA PHE A 80 5.38 4.83 11.38
C PHE A 80 5.46 3.32 11.18
N MET A 81 5.27 2.54 12.23
CA MET A 81 5.23 1.09 12.14
C MET A 81 4.04 0.63 11.27
N LEU A 82 2.85 1.24 11.44
CA LEU A 82 1.70 0.97 10.57
C LEU A 82 2.00 1.34 9.12
N LEU A 83 2.57 2.53 8.88
CA LEU A 83 3.00 2.95 7.54
C LEU A 83 4.01 2.00 6.93
N GLY A 84 4.98 1.51 7.71
CA GLY A 84 5.98 0.54 7.26
C GLY A 84 5.33 -0.77 6.81
N LEU A 85 4.41 -1.32 7.61
CA LEU A 85 3.65 -2.53 7.25
C LEU A 85 2.82 -2.33 5.99
N LEU A 86 2.13 -1.18 5.87
CA LEU A 86 1.36 -0.82 4.66
C LEU A 86 2.27 -0.60 3.44
N GLY A 87 3.47 -0.07 3.64
CA GLY A 87 4.49 0.07 2.59
C GLY A 87 4.94 -1.27 2.04
N VAL A 88 5.21 -2.25 2.92
CA VAL A 88 5.53 -3.63 2.51
C VAL A 88 4.36 -4.23 1.72
N LEU A 89 3.12 -4.10 2.22
CA LEU A 89 1.93 -4.56 1.51
C LEU A 89 1.82 -3.91 0.12
N ALA A 90 2.04 -2.59 0.02
CA ALA A 90 1.98 -1.85 -1.24
C ALA A 90 2.99 -2.35 -2.27
N VAL A 91 4.24 -2.59 -1.86
CA VAL A 91 5.29 -3.13 -2.73
C VAL A 91 4.91 -4.52 -3.22
N VAL A 92 4.53 -5.43 -2.32
CA VAL A 92 4.15 -6.82 -2.66
C VAL A 92 2.94 -6.81 -3.59
N ALA A 93 1.93 -6.00 -3.30
CA ALA A 93 0.72 -5.88 -4.12
C ALA A 93 1.02 -5.36 -5.52
N ALA A 94 1.84 -4.31 -5.65
CA ALA A 94 2.23 -3.75 -6.93
C ALA A 94 3.01 -4.76 -7.78
N VAL A 95 3.96 -5.48 -7.17
CA VAL A 95 4.72 -6.54 -7.84
C VAL A 95 3.80 -7.69 -8.26
N ALA A 96 2.94 -8.17 -7.37
CA ALA A 96 2.01 -9.27 -7.66
C ALA A 96 1.03 -8.90 -8.79
N ALA A 97 0.45 -7.70 -8.75
CA ALA A 97 -0.40 -7.19 -9.82
C ALA A 97 0.37 -7.05 -11.13
N TRP A 98 1.63 -6.62 -11.08
CA TRP A 98 2.50 -6.55 -12.26
C TRP A 98 2.80 -7.94 -12.85
N GLN A 99 2.92 -8.98 -12.03
CA GLN A 99 3.09 -10.34 -12.53
C GLN A 99 1.83 -10.86 -13.27
N TRP A 100 0.65 -10.27 -13.02
CA TRP A 100 -0.59 -10.64 -13.70
C TRP A 100 -0.69 -10.00 -15.10
N ARG A 101 0.13 -10.50 -16.03
CA ARG A 101 0.36 -9.88 -17.35
C ARG A 101 -0.94 -9.56 -18.11
N GLU A 102 -1.87 -10.50 -18.13
CA GLU A 102 -3.18 -10.40 -18.80
C GLU A 102 -3.99 -9.15 -18.40
N HIS A 103 -3.78 -8.62 -17.19
CA HIS A 103 -4.59 -7.54 -16.61
C HIS A 103 -3.79 -6.25 -16.36
N ARG A 104 -2.57 -6.15 -16.89
CA ARG A 104 -1.78 -4.92 -16.82
C ARG A 104 -2.50 -3.75 -17.50
N GLY A 105 -2.25 -2.56 -16.99
CA GLY A 105 -2.73 -1.30 -17.57
C GLY A 105 -3.24 -0.32 -16.52
N PRO A 106 -3.74 0.85 -16.95
CA PRO A 106 -4.16 1.92 -16.05
C PRO A 106 -5.30 1.50 -15.11
N GLN A 107 -6.18 0.61 -15.53
CA GLN A 107 -7.27 0.12 -14.68
C GLN A 107 -6.78 -0.69 -13.48
N MET A 108 -5.68 -1.44 -13.63
CA MET A 108 -5.06 -2.16 -12.51
C MET A 108 -4.45 -1.18 -11.50
N VAL A 109 -3.86 -0.08 -11.97
CA VAL A 109 -3.36 0.99 -11.10
C VAL A 109 -4.51 1.61 -10.31
N VAL A 110 -5.65 1.88 -10.93
CA VAL A 110 -6.85 2.37 -10.24
C VAL A 110 -7.33 1.37 -9.18
N ALA A 111 -7.37 0.07 -9.50
CA ALA A 111 -7.75 -0.96 -8.53
C ALA A 111 -6.75 -1.09 -7.37
N LEU A 112 -5.45 -0.99 -7.63
CA LEU A 112 -4.41 -0.94 -6.59
C LEU A 112 -4.60 0.27 -5.69
N THR A 113 -4.82 1.46 -6.25
CA THR A 113 -5.05 2.70 -5.49
C THR A 113 -6.25 2.57 -4.57
N ILE A 114 -7.42 2.17 -5.11
CA ILE A 114 -8.64 2.00 -4.31
C ILE A 114 -8.46 0.91 -3.26
N GLY A 115 -7.86 -0.23 -3.64
CA GLY A 115 -7.62 -1.34 -2.74
C GLY A 115 -6.67 -1.00 -1.60
N LEU A 116 -5.60 -0.22 -1.86
CA LEU A 116 -4.64 0.18 -0.84
C LEU A 116 -5.18 1.29 0.08
N ILE A 117 -6.00 2.22 -0.42
CA ILE A 117 -6.74 3.15 0.45
C ILE A 117 -7.69 2.37 1.36
N GLY A 118 -8.43 1.42 0.80
CA GLY A 118 -9.31 0.52 1.56
C GLY A 118 -8.55 -0.31 2.60
N ALA A 119 -7.39 -0.86 2.23
CA ALA A 119 -6.52 -1.60 3.13
C ALA A 119 -6.00 -0.73 4.28
N ALA A 120 -5.53 0.49 3.98
CA ALA A 120 -5.07 1.44 4.98
C ALA A 120 -6.19 1.85 5.95
N ALA A 121 -7.40 2.12 5.42
CA ALA A 121 -8.57 2.46 6.23
C ALA A 121 -9.00 1.28 7.11
N ALA A 122 -9.02 0.06 6.57
CA ALA A 122 -9.32 -1.16 7.32
C ALA A 122 -8.27 -1.42 8.41
N ALA A 123 -6.98 -1.29 8.09
CA ALA A 123 -5.90 -1.46 9.05
C ALA A 123 -5.99 -0.44 10.19
N ALA A 124 -6.23 0.82 9.85
CA ALA A 124 -6.41 1.90 10.82
C ALA A 124 -7.63 1.68 11.72
N GLY A 125 -8.78 1.34 11.13
CA GLY A 125 -10.02 1.09 11.87
C GLY A 125 -9.92 -0.13 12.80
N VAL A 126 -9.40 -1.26 12.29
CA VAL A 126 -9.22 -2.48 13.07
C VAL A 126 -8.17 -2.26 14.17
N GLY A 127 -7.05 -1.63 13.84
CA GLY A 127 -6.00 -1.32 14.81
C GLY A 127 -6.52 -0.43 15.94
N ALA A 128 -7.21 0.66 15.60
CA ALA A 128 -7.83 1.56 16.58
C ALA A 128 -8.86 0.83 17.45
N LEU A 129 -9.73 0.00 16.85
CA LEU A 129 -10.74 -0.75 17.58
C LEU A 129 -10.11 -1.76 18.55
N LEU A 130 -9.13 -2.55 18.10
CA LEU A 130 -8.48 -3.55 18.95
C LEU A 130 -7.70 -2.92 20.11
N VAL A 131 -7.01 -1.82 19.85
CA VAL A 131 -6.33 -1.05 20.90
C VAL A 131 -7.36 -0.43 21.85
N LEU A 132 -8.48 0.12 21.37
CA LEU A 132 -9.55 0.62 22.23
C LEU A 132 -10.12 -0.49 23.13
N LEU A 133 -10.34 -1.69 22.59
CA LEU A 133 -10.82 -2.84 23.36
C LEU A 133 -9.80 -3.33 24.39
N ARG A 134 -8.49 -3.24 24.09
CA ARG A 134 -7.40 -3.72 24.96
C ARG A 134 -7.03 -2.74 26.06
N TYR A 135 -7.05 -1.44 25.77
CA TYR A 135 -6.55 -0.38 26.67
C TYR A 135 -7.68 0.48 27.27
N GLY A 136 -8.88 0.45 26.70
CA GLY A 136 -9.99 1.31 27.07
C GLY A 136 -9.84 2.74 26.55
N ALA A 137 -10.94 3.52 26.63
CA ALA A 137 -10.90 4.96 26.43
C ALA A 137 -10.28 5.60 27.68
N LEU A 138 -9.03 6.04 27.55
CA LEU A 138 -8.32 6.59 28.68
C LEU A 138 -8.86 7.97 29.02
N ASN A 139 -9.52 8.09 30.17
CA ASN A 139 -10.01 9.36 30.70
C ASN A 139 -9.12 9.79 31.87
N PHE A 140 -8.16 10.66 31.56
CA PHE A 140 -7.22 11.22 32.52
C PHE A 140 -7.91 11.93 33.70
N ASP A 141 -9.14 12.42 33.55
CA ASP A 141 -9.89 13.09 34.62
C ASP A 141 -10.48 12.10 35.64
N THR A 142 -10.62 10.83 35.27
CA THR A 142 -11.22 9.78 36.12
C THR A 142 -10.21 8.87 36.82
N VAL A 143 -8.92 9.02 36.53
CA VAL A 143 -7.87 8.20 37.15
C VAL A 143 -7.86 8.45 38.65
N ALA A 144 -8.18 7.43 39.44
CA ALA A 144 -8.04 7.47 40.90
C ALA A 144 -6.56 7.56 41.24
N LEU A 145 -6.18 8.64 41.90
CA LEU A 145 -4.82 8.82 42.37
C LEU A 145 -4.55 7.85 43.52
N ALA A 146 -3.39 7.18 43.50
CA ALA A 146 -2.98 6.31 44.60
C ALA A 146 -2.95 7.11 45.91
N SER A 147 -3.67 6.66 46.94
CA SER A 147 -3.62 7.31 48.26
C SER A 147 -2.29 6.99 48.94
N GLY A 148 -1.44 8.00 49.11
CA GLY A 148 -0.16 7.92 49.82
C GLY A 148 0.70 9.17 49.63
N ASP A 149 1.85 9.24 50.33
CA ASP A 149 2.78 10.38 50.34
C ASP A 149 3.40 10.74 48.98
N HIS A 150 3.24 9.89 47.96
CA HIS A 150 3.64 10.17 46.57
C HIS A 150 2.43 10.02 45.65
N ASN A 151 1.88 11.17 45.24
CA ASN A 151 0.66 11.28 44.45
C ASN A 151 0.95 11.07 42.95
N VAL A 152 1.43 9.88 42.59
CA VAL A 152 1.91 9.52 41.24
C VAL A 152 1.21 8.23 40.78
N THR A 153 0.57 8.27 39.61
CA THR A 153 -0.09 7.10 39.00
C THR A 153 0.44 6.88 37.58
N TYR A 154 0.93 5.66 37.32
CA TYR A 154 1.37 5.23 36.00
C TYR A 154 0.16 4.77 35.18
N VAL A 155 0.01 5.31 33.98
CA VAL A 155 -1.14 5.13 33.12
C VAL A 155 -0.68 4.65 31.75
N ARG A 156 -1.36 3.67 31.16
CA ARG A 156 -0.98 3.07 29.88
C ARG A 156 -1.94 3.52 28.78
N GLN A 157 -1.48 4.42 27.91
CA GLN A 157 -2.25 4.95 26.80
C GLN A 157 -2.15 4.08 25.54
N ALA A 158 -3.29 4.00 24.85
CA ALA A 158 -3.43 3.41 23.53
C ALA A 158 -2.43 4.04 22.53
N PRO A 159 -1.63 3.23 21.80
CA PRO A 159 -0.81 3.76 20.72
C PRO A 159 -1.67 4.41 19.62
N PRO A 160 -1.25 5.55 19.06
CA PRO A 160 -1.99 6.22 18.00
C PRO A 160 -1.77 5.52 16.66
N VAL A 161 -2.85 5.46 15.87
CA VAL A 161 -2.83 4.92 14.51
C VAL A 161 -2.36 5.98 13.51
N PHE A 162 -2.75 7.24 13.73
CA PHE A 162 -2.41 8.38 12.89
C PHE A 162 -1.42 9.29 13.61
N PHE A 163 -0.63 10.04 12.84
CA PHE A 163 0.27 11.08 13.36
C PHE A 163 -0.46 12.25 14.06
N GLY A 164 -1.76 12.34 13.85
CA GLY A 164 -2.64 13.30 14.50
C GLY A 164 -4.04 13.24 13.90
N HIS A 165 -4.88 14.19 14.28
CA HIS A 165 -6.31 14.20 13.94
C HIS A 165 -6.67 15.16 12.80
N LEU A 166 -5.67 15.87 12.26
CA LEU A 166 -5.91 16.79 11.15
C LEU A 166 -6.32 16.00 9.90
N PRO A 167 -7.38 16.41 9.17
CA PRO A 167 -7.85 15.68 7.99
C PRO A 167 -6.76 15.41 6.94
N VAL A 168 -5.83 16.36 6.77
CA VAL A 168 -4.70 16.22 5.84
C VAL A 168 -3.70 15.15 6.29
N GLN A 169 -3.47 14.97 7.59
CA GLN A 169 -2.57 13.94 8.11
C GLN A 169 -3.20 12.55 7.96
N ILE A 170 -4.50 12.44 8.19
CA ILE A 170 -5.26 11.21 7.95
C ILE A 170 -5.21 10.86 6.46
N ALA A 171 -5.54 11.82 5.58
CA ALA A 171 -5.50 11.62 4.14
C ALA A 171 -4.10 11.21 3.65
N ALA A 172 -3.04 11.89 4.11
CA ALA A 172 -1.66 11.56 3.77
C ALA A 172 -1.30 10.13 4.20
N THR A 173 -1.72 9.70 5.41
CA THR A 173 -1.48 8.34 5.91
C THR A 173 -2.17 7.29 5.03
N LEU A 174 -3.42 7.54 4.62
CA LEU A 174 -4.18 6.62 3.78
C LEU A 174 -3.65 6.56 2.34
N LEU A 175 -3.12 7.67 1.82
CA LEU A 175 -2.58 7.77 0.47
C LEU A 175 -1.13 7.31 0.36
N ALA A 176 -0.34 7.35 1.43
CA ALA A 176 1.06 6.93 1.43
C ALA A 176 1.32 5.56 0.75
N PRO A 177 0.60 4.46 1.07
CA PRO A 177 0.82 3.19 0.39
C PRO A 177 0.49 3.24 -1.10
N THR A 178 -0.47 4.08 -1.53
CA THR A 178 -0.77 4.24 -2.95
C THR A 178 0.36 4.93 -3.72
N ALA A 179 1.04 5.89 -3.10
CA ALA A 179 2.19 6.56 -3.70
C ALA A 179 3.35 5.56 -3.91
N VAL A 180 3.60 4.70 -2.91
CA VAL A 180 4.60 3.62 -3.01
C VAL A 180 4.24 2.65 -4.12
N ALA A 181 3.01 2.14 -4.14
CA ALA A 181 2.57 1.20 -5.17
C ALA A 181 2.62 1.80 -6.58
N ALA A 182 2.20 3.07 -6.73
CA ALA A 182 2.26 3.79 -8.00
C ALA A 182 3.71 3.94 -8.49
N LEU A 183 4.65 4.26 -7.60
CA LEU A 183 6.07 4.34 -7.94
C LEU A 183 6.62 2.99 -8.41
N ILE A 184 6.34 1.90 -7.68
CA ILE A 184 6.79 0.55 -8.06
C ILE A 184 6.17 0.14 -9.40
N TYR A 185 4.88 0.39 -9.59
CA TYR A 185 4.19 0.07 -10.84
C TYR A 185 4.75 0.90 -12.01
N ALA A 186 5.04 2.19 -11.80
CA ALA A 186 5.64 3.06 -12.80
C ALA A 186 7.04 2.58 -13.21
N LEU A 187 7.89 2.21 -12.26
CA LEU A 187 9.22 1.63 -12.55
C LEU A 187 9.12 0.35 -13.37
N ALA A 188 8.15 -0.50 -13.06
CA ALA A 188 7.91 -1.73 -13.81
C ALA A 188 7.39 -1.43 -15.24
N ALA A 189 6.52 -0.44 -15.37
CA ALA A 189 5.98 0.01 -16.66
C ALA A 189 7.03 0.64 -17.56
N THR A 190 7.89 1.52 -17.04
CA THR A 190 8.96 2.16 -17.82
C THR A 190 10.04 1.18 -18.24
N GLY A 191 10.24 0.09 -17.49
CA GLY A 191 11.12 -1.02 -17.86
C GLY A 191 10.54 -2.00 -18.90
N SER A 192 9.30 -1.80 -19.34
CA SER A 192 8.66 -2.67 -20.34
C SER A 192 9.10 -2.31 -21.76
N VAL A 193 9.61 -3.29 -22.50
CA VAL A 193 9.90 -3.19 -23.95
C VAL A 193 8.65 -3.16 -24.82
N ARG A 194 7.50 -3.54 -24.28
CA ARG A 194 6.22 -3.51 -25.02
C ARG A 194 5.38 -2.32 -24.62
N ASP A 195 4.88 -1.60 -25.61
CA ASP A 195 3.98 -0.45 -25.45
C ASP A 195 2.64 -0.83 -24.80
N ASP A 196 2.16 -2.05 -25.06
CA ASP A 196 0.93 -2.59 -24.47
C ASP A 196 1.12 -3.10 -23.03
N LEU A 197 2.32 -2.96 -22.47
CA LEU A 197 2.76 -3.51 -21.18
C LEU A 197 2.61 -5.04 -21.10
N GLY A 198 2.31 -5.73 -22.20
CA GLY A 198 1.93 -7.15 -22.25
C GLY A 198 0.52 -7.45 -21.75
N GLY A 199 -0.38 -6.47 -21.76
CA GLY A 199 -1.80 -6.61 -21.40
C GLY A 199 -2.63 -7.31 -22.48
N TYR A 200 -3.81 -7.81 -22.10
CA TYR A 200 -4.77 -8.38 -23.06
C TYR A 200 -5.86 -7.34 -23.43
N PRO A 201 -6.29 -7.25 -24.71
CA PRO A 201 -5.79 -7.99 -25.87
C PRO A 201 -4.36 -7.58 -26.26
N PRO A 202 -3.51 -8.51 -26.76
CA PRO A 202 -2.17 -8.17 -27.20
C PRO A 202 -2.23 -7.15 -28.33
N VAL A 203 -1.42 -6.11 -28.26
CA VAL A 203 -1.22 -5.21 -29.40
C VAL A 203 0.03 -5.68 -30.13
N ASP A 204 -0.09 -5.95 -31.43
CA ASP A 204 1.07 -6.35 -32.22
C ASP A 204 2.19 -5.30 -32.11
N PRO A 205 3.45 -5.71 -31.91
CA PRO A 205 4.57 -4.78 -31.98
C PRO A 205 4.50 -4.05 -33.32
N ARG A 206 4.50 -2.70 -33.30
CA ARG A 206 4.58 -1.93 -34.56
C ARG A 206 5.77 -2.47 -35.35
N PRO A 207 5.60 -2.81 -36.65
CA PRO A 207 6.72 -3.25 -37.48
C PRO A 207 7.83 -2.21 -37.37
N ALA A 208 9.06 -2.65 -37.07
CA ALA A 208 10.20 -1.75 -37.13
C ALA A 208 10.18 -1.05 -38.49
N VAL A 209 10.27 0.28 -38.52
CA VAL A 209 10.42 1.02 -39.77
C VAL A 209 11.73 0.54 -40.38
N VAL A 210 11.65 -0.35 -41.37
CA VAL A 210 12.82 -0.77 -42.14
C VAL A 210 13.26 0.48 -42.89
N PRO A 211 14.48 1.01 -42.64
CA PRO A 211 14.96 2.14 -43.42
C PRO A 211 14.94 1.76 -44.90
N PRO A 212 14.56 2.68 -45.80
CA PRO A 212 14.50 2.39 -47.21
C PRO A 212 15.86 1.84 -47.68
N PRO A 213 15.88 0.84 -48.58
CA PRO A 213 17.13 0.28 -49.09
C PRO A 213 17.99 1.43 -49.61
N VAL A 214 19.24 1.50 -49.13
CA VAL A 214 20.23 2.46 -49.62
C VAL A 214 20.36 2.23 -51.12
N PRO A 215 20.16 3.24 -51.98
CA PRO A 215 20.36 3.07 -53.42
C PRO A 215 21.79 2.61 -53.67
N THR A 216 21.95 1.39 -54.17
CA THR A 216 23.23 0.96 -54.73
C THR A 216 23.47 1.81 -55.97
N GLY A 217 24.40 2.77 -55.87
CA GLY A 217 24.82 3.58 -57.01
C GLY A 217 25.29 2.69 -58.17
N PRO A 218 25.23 3.17 -59.42
CA PRO A 218 25.59 2.37 -60.58
C PRO A 218 27.03 1.87 -60.46
N ALA A 219 27.22 0.56 -60.65
CA ALA A 219 28.55 0.00 -60.85
C ALA A 219 29.13 0.66 -62.11
N THR A 220 30.19 1.45 -61.94
CA THR A 220 30.99 1.93 -63.06
C THR A 220 31.57 0.74 -63.84
N PRO A 221 31.55 0.77 -65.18
CA PRO A 221 31.98 -0.33 -66.04
C PRO A 221 33.46 -0.65 -65.93
#